data_AF-A0A1J0EFH4-F1
#
_entry.id   AF-A0A1J0EFH4-F1
#
_cell.length_a   1.000
_cell.length_b   1.000
_cell.length_c   1.000
_cell.angle_alpha   90.00
_cell.angle_beta   90.00
_cell.angle_gamma   90.00
#
_symmetry.space_group_name_H-M   'P 1'
#
loop_
_entity.id
_entity.type
_entity.pdbx_description
1 polymer ?
#
loop_
_entity_poly.entity_id
_entity_poly.type
_entity_poly.pdbx_seq_one_letter_code
_entity_poly.pdbx_strand_id
1 'polypeptide(L)' 'MPTTEDSIIAAARLRAAHRGEKEVLAAASALEAMEALKKSLTGDKYQEALERLYLEYAAS' A
#
# COMPACT_ATOMS: atom_id res chain seq x y z
N MET A 1 1.56 12.43 -9.93
CA MET A 1 2.82 11.88 -9.39
C MET A 1 2.65 10.37 -9.32
N PRO A 2 3.68 9.56 -9.63
CA PRO A 2 3.59 8.11 -9.49
C PRO A 2 3.33 7.76 -8.02
N THR A 3 2.47 6.78 -7.78
CA THR A 3 2.27 6.22 -6.44
C THR A 3 3.58 5.64 -5.94
N THR A 4 4.04 6.10 -4.77
CA THR A 4 5.23 5.58 -4.11
C THR A 4 4.85 4.62 -2.99
N GLU A 5 5.80 3.75 -2.63
CA GLU A 5 5.66 2.81 -1.51
C GLU A 5 5.30 3.57 -0.20
N ASP A 6 5.89 4.75 0.02
CA ASP A 6 5.57 5.62 1.17
C ASP A 6 4.10 6.09 1.19
N SER A 7 3.55 6.48 0.03
CA SER A 7 2.13 6.89 -0.04
C SER A 7 1.17 5.74 0.24
N ILE A 8 1.52 4.50 -0.10
CA ILE A 8 0.74 3.29 0.23
C ILE A 8 0.78 3.02 1.72
N ILE A 9 1.95 3.13 2.35
CA ILE A 9 2.10 2.96 3.80
C ILE A 9 1.30 4.02 4.55
N ALA A 10 1.37 5.28 4.09
CA ALA A 10 0.59 6.37 4.67
C ALA A 10 -0.92 6.12 4.55
N ALA A 11 -1.40 5.69 3.38
CA ALA A 11 -2.81 5.34 3.17
C ALA A 11 -3.26 4.17 4.05
N ALA A 12 -2.43 3.12 4.19
CA ALA A 12 -2.73 1.98 5.04
C ALA A 12 -2.81 2.36 6.52
N ARG A 13 -1.89 3.20 7.01
CA ARG A 13 -1.93 3.75 8.38
C ARG A 13 -3.18 4.59 8.60
N LEU A 14 -3.49 5.49 7.67
CA LEU A 14 -4.64 6.37 7.76
C LEU A 14 -5.95 5.56 7.82
N ARG A 15 -6.11 4.58 6.94
CA ARG A 15 -7.26 3.65 6.94
C ARG A 15 -7.38 2.90 8.27
N ALA A 16 -6.27 2.39 8.79
CA ALA A 16 -6.26 1.70 10.08
C ALA A 16 -6.66 2.65 11.22
N ALA A 17 -6.14 3.88 11.24
CA ALA A 17 -6.52 4.90 12.21
C ALA A 17 -8.03 5.21 12.13
N HIS A 18 -8.61 5.34 10.93
CA HIS A 18 -10.05 5.53 10.73
C HIS A 18 -10.90 4.36 11.24
N ARG A 19 -10.36 3.14 11.21
CA ARG A 19 -11.03 1.92 11.67
C ARG A 19 -10.77 1.59 13.14
N GLY A 20 -9.94 2.37 13.84
CA GLY A 20 -9.51 2.06 15.21
C GLY A 20 -8.56 0.86 15.30
N GLU A 21 -7.92 0.49 14.18
CA GLU A 21 -6.94 -0.58 14.09
C GLU A 21 -5.52 -0.07 14.40
N LYS A 22 -4.57 -0.99 14.60
CA LYS A 22 -3.17 -0.63 14.86
C LYS A 22 -2.46 -0.21 13.58
N GLU A 23 -2.14 1.07 13.46
CA GLU A 23 -1.40 1.64 12.32
C GLU A 23 -0.10 0.90 11.99
N VAL A 24 0.62 0.44 13.02
CA VAL A 24 1.88 -0.30 12.85
C VAL A 24 1.67 -1.64 12.13
N LEU A 25 0.57 -2.35 12.46
CA LEU A 25 0.24 -3.62 11.79
C LEU A 25 -0.20 -3.38 10.35
N ALA A 26 -0.97 -2.33 10.08
CA ALA A 26 -1.39 -1.97 8.74
C ALA A 26 -0.20 -1.55 7.86
N ALA A 27 0.75 -0.80 8.42
CA ALA A 27 1.99 -0.45 7.73
C ALA A 27 2.85 -1.67 7.41
N ALA A 28 2.98 -2.61 8.34
CA ALA A 28 3.70 -3.86 8.13
C ALA A 28 3.03 -4.73 7.05
N SER A 29 1.70 -4.84 7.07
CA SER A 29 0.93 -5.57 6.06
C SER A 29 1.07 -4.93 4.67
N ALA A 30 1.06 -3.60 4.58
CA ALA A 30 1.30 -2.89 3.32
C ALA A 30 2.72 -3.14 2.78
N LEU A 31 3.73 -3.18 3.65
CA LEU A 31 5.10 -3.53 3.29
C LEU A 31 5.21 -4.95 2.73
N GLU A 32 4.62 -5.94 3.41
CA GLU A 32 4.60 -7.33 2.92
C GLU A 32 3.89 -7.46 1.56
N ALA A 33 2.76 -6.76 1.38
CA ALA A 33 2.05 -6.75 0.10
C ALA A 33 2.92 -6.17 -1.02
N MET A 34 3.64 -5.07 -0.76
CA MET A 34 4.56 -4.47 -1.73
C MET A 34 5.74 -5.38 -2.04
N GLU A 35 6.36 -6.03 -1.05
CA GLU A 35 7.42 -7.01 -1.31
C GLU A 35 6.94 -8.19 -2.15
N ALA A 36 5.73 -8.70 -1.91
CA ALA A 36 5.13 -9.76 -2.72
C ALA A 36 4.92 -9.31 -4.17
N LEU A 37 4.41 -8.09 -4.38
CA LEU A 37 4.27 -7.50 -5.71
C LEU A 37 5.61 -7.34 -6.40
N LYS A 38 6.65 -6.89 -5.69
CA LYS A 38 8.00 -6.67 -6.22
C LYS A 38 8.71 -7.96 -6.62
N LYS A 39 8.38 -9.07 -5.95
CA LYS A 39 8.84 -10.42 -6.33
C LYS A 39 8.16 -10.96 -7.57
N SER A 40 6.91 -10.57 -7.80
CA SER A 40 6.07 -11.10 -8.89
C SER A 40 6.00 -10.23 -10.13
N LEU A 41 6.25 -8.92 -10.01
CA LEU A 41 6.03 -7.91 -11.06
C LEU A 41 7.23 -7.00 -11.20
N THR A 42 7.50 -6.54 -12.41
CA THR A 42 8.62 -5.63 -12.73
C THR A 42 8.15 -4.49 -13.64
N GLY A 43 8.85 -3.35 -13.56
CA GLY A 43 8.59 -2.18 -14.40
C GLY A 43 7.15 -1.68 -14.29
N ASP A 44 6.50 -1.47 -15.43
CA ASP A 44 5.17 -0.88 -15.53
C ASP A 44 4.09 -1.70 -14.81
N LYS A 45 4.21 -3.03 -14.78
CA LYS A 45 3.25 -3.90 -14.09
C LYS A 45 3.34 -3.75 -12.57
N TYR A 46 4.53 -3.51 -12.04
CA TYR A 46 4.70 -3.21 -10.62
C TYR A 46 4.08 -1.86 -10.28
N GLN A 47 4.28 -0.87 -11.14
CA GLN A 47 3.72 0.47 -10.97
C GLN A 47 2.18 0.45 -10.97
N GLU A 48 1.56 -0.26 -11.91
CA GLU A 48 0.09 -0.39 -11.99
C GLU A 48 -0.48 -1.13 -10.75
N ALA A 49 0.26 -2.12 -10.25
CA ALA A 49 -0.13 -2.82 -9.02
C ALA A 49 0.00 -1.94 -7.77
N LEU A 50 1.03 -1.09 -7.68
CA LEU A 50 1.16 -0.10 -6.62
C LEU A 50 0.00 0.91 -6.65
N GLU A 51 -0.38 1.39 -7.84
CA GLU A 51 -1.52 2.31 -7.99
C GLU A 51 -2.84 1.67 -7.53
N ARG A 52 -3.10 0.41 -7.91
CA ARG A 52 -4.27 -0.32 -7.40
C ARG A 52 -4.26 -0.49 -5.89
N LEU A 53 -3.11 -0.87 -5.33
CA LEU A 53 -2.96 -1.07 -3.88
C LEU A 53 -3.19 0.24 -3.12
N TYR A 54 -2.69 1.36 -3.65
CA TYR A 54 -2.94 2.67 -3.07
C TYR A 54 -4.42 3.06 -3.12
N LEU A 55 -5.09 2.87 -4.26
CA LEU A 55 -6.52 3.15 -4.38
C LEU A 55 -7.35 2.33 -3.40
N GLU A 56 -6.99 1.06 -3.18
CA GLU A 56 -7.67 0.19 -2.21
C GLU A 56 -7.54 0.70 -0.76
N TYR A 57 -6.37 1.22 -0.40
CA TYR A 57 -6.18 1.83 0.92
C TYR A 57 -6.80 3.23 1.04
N ALA A 58 -6.84 4.00 -0.05
CA ALA A 58 -7.34 5.38 -0.07
C ALA A 58 -8.87 5.48 -0.21
N ALA A 59 -9.54 4.47 -0.74
CA ALA A 59 -10.99 4.49 -0.98
C ALA A 59 -11.85 4.23 0.28
N SER A 60 -11.25 4.15 1.48
CA SER A 60 -11.94 3.74 2.71
C SER A 60 -11.98 4.81 3.78
#